data_AF-A0A975NDR2-F1
#
_entry.id   AF-A0A975NDR2-F1
#
_cell.length_a   1.000
_cell.length_b   1.000
_cell.length_c   1.000
_cell.angle_alpha   90.00
_cell.angle_beta   90.00
_cell.angle_gamma   90.00
#
_symmetry.space_group_name_H-M   'P 1'
#
loop_
_entity.id
_entity.type
_entity.pdbx_description
1 polymer ?
#
loop_
_entity_poly.entity_id
_entity_poly.type
_entity_poly.pdbx_seq_one_letter_code
_entity_poly.pdbx_strand_id
1 'polypeptide(L)' 'MKVFLTALVFAAVVAVGMAVFLSGIQQPSSVAFTTSGARVGDPGHNLVGPG' A
#
# COMPACT_ATOMS: atom_id res chain seq x y z
N MET A 1 -9.92 36.46 7.53
CA MET A 1 -10.69 35.19 7.50
C MET A 1 -10.84 34.62 6.09
N LYS A 2 -11.23 35.39 5.06
CA LYS A 2 -11.43 34.88 3.68
C LYS A 2 -10.20 34.17 3.10
N VAL A 3 -9.01 34.76 3.25
CA VAL A 3 -7.74 34.18 2.74
C VAL A 3 -7.39 32.85 3.42
N PHE A 4 -7.69 32.73 4.71
CA PHE A 4 -7.48 31.49 5.45
C PHE A 4 -8.42 30.39 4.95
N LEU A 5 -9.70 30.71 4.76
CA LEU A 5 -10.69 29.78 4.21
C LEU A 5 -10.31 29.31 2.80
N THR A 6 -9.83 30.21 1.94
CA THR A 6 -9.36 29.82 0.60
C THR A 6 -8.12 28.91 0.65
N ALA A 7 -7.18 29.19 1.55
CA ALA A 7 -6.00 28.33 1.74
C ALA A 7 -6.39 26.94 2.26
N LEU A 8 -7.34 26.87 3.19
CA LEU A 8 -7.87 25.61 3.72
C LEU A 8 -8.53 24.77 2.62
N VAL A 9 -9.39 25.39 1.80
CA VAL A 9 -10.04 24.71 0.68
C VAL A 9 -9.00 24.21 -0.33
N PHE A 10 -8.03 25.03 -0.69
CA PHE A 10 -6.96 24.63 -1.59
C PHE A 10 -6.15 23.45 -1.04
N ALA A 11 -5.76 23.48 0.23
CA ALA A 11 -5.04 22.39 0.88
C ALA A 11 -5.83 21.08 0.85
N ALA A 12 -7.15 21.14 1.12
CA ALA A 12 -8.01 19.96 1.05
C ALA A 12 -8.08 19.36 -0.36
N VAL A 13 -8.24 20.21 -1.38
CA VAL A 13 -8.26 19.79 -2.79
C VAL A 13 -6.94 19.14 -3.19
N VAL A 14 -5.81 19.75 -2.85
CA VAL A 14 -4.48 19.21 -3.15
C VAL A 14 -4.24 17.89 -2.43
N ALA A 15 -4.61 17.77 -1.15
CA ALA A 15 -4.45 16.54 -0.39
C ALA A 15 -5.21 15.37 -1.02
N VAL A 16 -6.48 15.58 -1.38
CA VAL A 16 -7.30 14.55 -2.04
C VAL A 16 -6.74 14.21 -3.42
N GLY A 17 -6.38 15.23 -4.21
CA GLY A 17 -5.80 15.03 -5.55
C GLY A 17 -4.51 14.21 -5.50
N MET A 18 -3.61 14.51 -4.57
CA MET A 18 -2.37 13.76 -4.39
C MET A 18 -2.61 12.35 -3.87
N ALA A 19 -3.56 12.13 -2.96
CA ALA A 19 -3.90 10.80 -2.48
C ALA A 19 -4.35 9.88 -3.62
N VAL A 20 -5.23 10.37 -4.51
CA VAL A 20 -5.69 9.62 -5.69
C VAL A 20 -4.56 9.39 -6.69
N PHE A 21 -3.79 10.44 -7.00
CA PHE A 21 -2.69 10.35 -7.96
C PHE A 21 -1.62 9.34 -7.52
N LEU A 22 -1.16 9.45 -6.27
CA LEU A 22 -0.14 8.55 -5.72
C LEU A 22 -0.63 7.11 -5.64
N SER A 23 -1.90 6.89 -5.29
CA SER A 23 -2.50 5.54 -5.27
C SER A 23 -2.51 4.87 -6.66
N GLY A 24 -2.52 5.65 -7.74
CA GLY A 24 -2.48 5.13 -9.11
C GLY A 24 -1.08 4.71 -9.59
N ILE A 25 -0.01 5.23 -8.99
CA ILE A 25 1.38 4.97 -9.42
C ILE A 25 2.20 4.17 -8.40
N GLN A 26 1.75 4.11 -7.14
CA GLN A 26 2.45 3.40 -6.07
C GLN A 26 2.01 1.94 -6.01
N GLN A 27 2.98 1.03 -5.97
CA GLN A 27 2.72 -0.38 -5.67
C GLN A 27 2.80 -0.62 -4.15
N PRO A 28 1.84 -1.32 -3.53
CA PRO A 28 1.92 -1.66 -2.11
C PRO A 28 3.18 -2.46 -1.79
N SER A 29 3.81 -2.17 -0.64
CA SER A 29 5.04 -2.86 -0.20
C SER A 29 4.82 -4.37 -0.03
N SER A 30 3.62 -4.78 0.40
CA SER A 30 3.24 -6.19 0.46
C SER A 30 3.36 -6.88 -0.89
N VAL A 31 3.09 -6.19 -1.99
CA VAL A 31 3.21 -6.73 -3.35
C VAL A 31 4.66 -6.63 -3.84
N ALA A 32 5.30 -5.46 -3.67
CA ALA A 32 6.66 -5.20 -4.16
C ALA A 32 7.72 -6.13 -3.53
N PHE A 33 7.51 -6.56 -2.29
CA PHE A 33 8.44 -7.43 -1.56
C PHE A 33 7.88 -8.83 -1.31
N THR A 34 6.77 -9.21 -1.95
CA THR A 34 6.35 -10.61 -1.98
C THR A 34 7.34 -11.38 -2.86
N THR A 35 8.21 -12.15 -2.19
CA THR A 35 8.96 -13.23 -2.84
C THR A 35 8.10 -14.48 -2.93
N SER A 36 8.46 -15.42 -3.81
CA SER A 36 7.86 -16.77 -3.88
C SER A 36 8.30 -17.61 -2.68
N GLY A 37 7.98 -17.17 -1.47
CA GLY A 37 8.19 -17.93 -0.23
C GLY A 37 6.95 -18.74 0.10
N ALA A 38 7.12 -20.03 0.43
CA ALA A 38 6.02 -20.86 0.92
C ALA A 38 5.47 -20.26 2.22
N ARG A 39 4.16 -20.06 2.33
CA ARG A 39 3.52 -19.72 3.61
C ARG A 39 3.51 -20.97 4.48
N VAL A 40 4.53 -21.09 5.30
CA VAL A 40 4.67 -22.20 6.23
C VAL A 40 3.86 -21.88 7.49
N GLY A 41 2.57 -22.20 7.47
CA GLY A 41 1.73 -22.22 8.68
C GLY A 41 2.06 -23.42 9.58
N ASP A 42 2.67 -24.46 9.01
CA ASP A 42 3.10 -25.68 9.69
C ASP A 42 4.37 -26.24 8.98
N PRO A 43 5.58 -26.03 9.54
CA PRO A 43 6.85 -26.39 8.90
C PRO A 43 7.13 -27.88 8.79
N GLY A 44 6.32 -28.74 9.42
CA GLY A 44 6.59 -30.18 9.48
C GLY A 44 6.21 -30.96 8.22
N HIS A 45 5.11 -30.58 7.56
CA HIS A 45 4.50 -31.40 6.50
C HIS A 45 4.98 -31.09 5.07
N ASN A 46 5.68 -29.96 4.86
CA ASN A 46 6.10 -29.51 3.52
C ASN A 46 7.58 -29.81 3.20
N LEU A 47 8.33 -30.40 4.14
CA LEU A 47 9.77 -30.67 4.00
C LEU A 47 10.10 -32.16 3.79
N VAL A 48 9.11 -33.04 3.84
CA VAL A 48 9.27 -34.47 3.56
C VAL A 48 8.47 -34.78 2.30
N GLY A 49 9.17 -35.06 1.19
CA GLY A 49 8.54 -35.50 -0.05
C GLY A 49 7.84 -36.86 0.11
N PRO A 50 7.07 -37.33 -0.88
CA PRO A 50 6.41 -38.63 -0.83
C PRO A 50 7.43 -39.73 -0.57
N GLY A 51 7.20 -40.51 0.48
CA GLY A 51 7.87 -41.79 0.68
C GLY A 51 7.40 -42.83 -0.32
#